data_AF-A0A644UJG7-F1
#
_entry.id   AF-A0A644UJG7-F1
#
_cell.length_a   1.000
_cell.length_b   1.000
_cell.length_c   1.000
_cell.angle_alpha   90.00
_cell.angle_beta   90.00
_cell.angle_gamma   90.00
#
_symmetry.space_group_name_H-M   'P 1'
#
loop_
_entity.id
_entity.type
_entity.pdbx_description
1 polymer ?
#
loop_
_entity_poly.entity_id
_entity_poly.type
_entity_poly.pdbx_seq_one_letter_code
_entity_poly.pdbx_strand_id
1 'polypeptide(L)'
;MKKYNMIETLFILVIVGIMSLIGNALGSKNGFVEAIPGLLILIAIAMAGIAMGRYLPGGIPGVAYVVTLGCILTYPGVPGAEFINTCMKKVGFLSLCTPILAYAGVSIGKDLDAFAHSGWRIVILSCVIFIGTYLGSAIIAQVILKYLGQI
;
A
#
# COMPACT_ATOMS: atom_id res chain seq x y z
N MET A 1 -11.27 -7.46 -19.48
CA MET A 1 -10.64 -6.49 -18.55
C MET A 1 -11.71 -5.51 -18.10
N LYS A 2 -12.10 -5.52 -16.82
CA LYS A 2 -13.13 -4.62 -16.28
C LYS A 2 -12.63 -3.18 -16.46
N LYS A 3 -13.32 -2.36 -17.27
CA LYS A 3 -12.98 -0.96 -17.49
C LYS A 3 -13.11 -0.24 -16.14
N TYR A 4 -11.98 0.09 -15.50
CA TYR A 4 -12.00 0.90 -14.28
C TYR A 4 -12.66 2.24 -14.58
N ASN A 5 -13.75 2.55 -13.88
CA ASN A 5 -14.36 3.86 -13.96
C ASN A 5 -13.51 4.80 -13.09
N MET A 6 -12.90 5.83 -13.68
CA MET A 6 -11.98 6.70 -12.94
C MET A 6 -12.70 7.46 -11.81
N ILE A 7 -13.99 7.75 -12.00
CA ILE A 7 -14.83 8.39 -10.99
C ILE A 7 -15.04 7.46 -9.78
N GLU A 8 -15.37 6.18 -10.01
CA GLU A 8 -15.51 5.19 -8.93
C GLU A 8 -14.18 4.96 -8.21
N THR A 9 -13.08 4.90 -8.95
CA THR A 9 -11.74 4.71 -8.38
C THR A 9 -11.35 5.88 -7.49
N LEU A 10 -11.59 7.12 -7.94
CA LEU A 10 -11.38 8.32 -7.16
C LEU A 10 -12.25 8.30 -5.90
N PHE A 11 -13.53 7.91 -6.02
CA PHE A 11 -14.45 7.84 -4.89
C PHE A 11 -13.98 6.84 -3.83
N ILE A 12 -13.54 5.65 -4.26
CA ILE A 12 -12.97 4.62 -3.37
C ILE A 12 -11.69 5.15 -2.70
N LEU A 13 -10.78 5.79 -3.45
CA LEU A 13 -9.55 6.36 -2.91
C LEU A 13 -9.83 7.44 -1.85
N VAL A 14 -10.84 8.29 -2.08
CA VAL A 14 -11.25 9.32 -1.11
C VAL A 14 -11.85 8.68 0.15
N ILE A 15 -12.72 7.68 0.01
CA ILE A 15 -13.29 6.96 1.17
C ILE A 15 -12.18 6.30 1.98
N VAL A 16 -11.30 5.55 1.33
CA VAL A 16 -10.15 4.90 1.99
C VAL A 16 -9.26 5.96 2.64
N GLY A 17 -9.04 7.08 1.98
CA GLY A 17 -8.31 8.20 2.54
C GLY A 17 -8.92 8.76 3.82
N ILE A 18 -10.23 9.02 3.84
CA ILE A 18 -10.95 9.49 5.03
C ILE A 18 -10.85 8.46 6.16
N MET A 19 -11.05 7.18 5.85
CA MET A 19 -10.91 6.09 6.84
C MET A 19 -9.49 6.02 7.41
N SER A 20 -8.47 6.21 6.56
CA SER A 20 -7.07 6.25 6.99
C SER A 20 -6.73 7.49 7.80
N LEU A 21 -7.40 8.63 7.57
CA LEU A 21 -7.27 9.84 8.39
C LEU A 21 -7.80 9.61 9.81
N ILE A 22 -8.96 8.96 9.93
CA ILE A 22 -9.53 8.53 11.21
C ILE A 22 -8.60 7.52 11.89
N GLY A 23 -8.11 6.51 11.14
CA GLY A 23 -7.15 5.54 11.65
C GLY A 23 -5.85 6.20 12.14
N ASN A 24 -5.38 7.25 11.48
CA ASN A 24 -4.18 7.98 11.89
C ASN A 24 -4.38 8.79 13.17
N ALA A 25 -5.56 9.38 13.37
CA ALA A 25 -5.91 10.03 14.63
C ALA A 25 -5.98 9.06 15.81
N LEU A 26 -6.43 7.83 15.57
CA LEU A 26 -6.59 6.82 16.62
C LEU A 26 -5.29 6.04 16.90
N GLY A 27 -4.43 5.86 15.89
CA GLY A 27 -3.27 4.96 15.96
C GLY A 27 -1.91 5.64 16.00
N SER A 28 -1.80 6.93 15.66
CA SER A 28 -0.52 7.63 15.53
C SER A 28 -0.40 8.79 16.52
N LYS A 29 0.81 9.05 17.04
CA LYS A 29 1.08 10.24 17.90
C LYS A 29 1.07 11.56 17.13
N ASN A 30 1.00 11.51 15.80
CA ASN A 30 1.02 12.67 14.93
C ASN A 30 -0.42 13.18 14.71
N GLY A 31 -0.61 14.50 14.79
CA GLY A 31 -1.95 15.11 14.73
C GLY A 31 -2.71 14.81 13.43
N PHE A 32 -4.02 14.61 13.55
CA PHE A 32 -4.99 14.39 12.45
C PHE A 32 -4.77 15.33 11.25
N VAL A 33 -4.51 16.61 11.54
CA VAL A 33 -4.37 17.67 10.54
C VAL A 33 -3.03 17.56 9.79
N GLU A 34 -1.98 17.07 10.44
CA GLU A 34 -0.65 17.03 9.83
C GLU A 34 -0.47 15.89 8.82
N ALA A 35 -1.35 14.89 8.85
CA ALA A 35 -1.34 13.77 7.91
C ALA A 35 -2.11 14.04 6.61
N ILE A 36 -2.94 15.09 6.59
CA ILE A 36 -3.75 15.47 5.41
C ILE A 36 -2.87 15.71 4.17
N PRO A 37 -1.77 16.50 4.24
CA PRO A 37 -0.94 16.76 3.07
C PRO A 37 -0.32 15.49 2.51
N GLY A 38 0.14 14.59 3.39
CA GLY A 38 0.69 13.30 2.97
C GLY A 38 -0.37 12.43 2.29
N LEU A 39 -1.56 12.33 2.88
CA LEU A 39 -2.63 11.54 2.31
C LEU A 39 -3.07 12.05 0.92
N LEU A 40 -3.14 13.37 0.74
CA LEU A 40 -3.46 13.97 -0.57
C LEU A 40 -2.40 13.62 -1.62
N ILE A 41 -1.13 13.65 -1.26
CA ILE A 41 -0.03 13.23 -2.14
C ILE A 41 -0.16 11.74 -2.50
N LEU A 42 -0.48 10.88 -1.54
CA LEU A 42 -0.71 9.44 -1.81
C LEU A 42 -1.88 9.22 -2.78
N ILE A 43 -3.00 9.91 -2.61
CA ILE A 43 -4.15 9.83 -3.51
C ILE A 43 -3.77 10.33 -4.91
N ALA A 44 -3.00 11.41 -5.01
CA ALA A 44 -2.53 11.94 -6.29
C ALA A 44 -1.62 10.95 -7.03
N ILE A 45 -0.67 10.33 -6.32
CA ILE A 45 0.22 9.29 -6.87
C ILE A 45 -0.58 8.06 -7.30
N ALA A 46 -1.54 7.62 -6.49
CA ALA A 46 -2.41 6.50 -6.83
C ALA A 46 -3.24 6.78 -8.09
N MET A 47 -3.83 7.96 -8.20
CA MET A 47 -4.57 8.38 -9.39
C MET A 47 -3.67 8.43 -10.62
N ALA A 48 -2.46 9.00 -10.51
CA ALA A 48 -1.51 9.06 -11.62
C ALA A 48 -1.07 7.67 -12.08
N GLY A 49 -0.75 6.77 -11.14
CA GLY A 49 -0.34 5.39 -11.46
C GLY A 49 -1.46 4.56 -12.08
N ILE A 50 -2.70 4.68 -11.58
CA ILE A 50 -3.85 4.00 -12.16
C ILE A 50 -4.20 4.56 -13.55
N ALA A 51 -4.11 5.88 -13.74
CA ALA A 51 -4.28 6.50 -15.04
C ALA A 51 -3.23 5.99 -16.04
N MET A 52 -1.97 5.91 -15.63
CA MET A 52 -0.90 5.34 -16.46
C MET A 52 -1.14 3.87 -16.80
N GLY A 53 -1.57 3.05 -15.84
CA GLY A 53 -1.93 1.66 -16.11
C GLY A 53 -3.10 1.49 -17.09
N ARG A 54 -3.88 2.55 -17.34
CA ARG A 54 -4.95 2.56 -18.36
C ARG A 54 -4.48 3.04 -19.72
N TYR A 55 -3.60 4.05 -19.76
CA TYR A 55 -3.16 4.67 -21.02
C TYR A 55 -1.92 4.00 -21.63
N LEU A 56 -1.07 3.36 -20.82
CA LEU A 56 0.10 2.64 -21.33
C LEU A 56 -0.26 1.22 -21.80
N PRO A 57 0.14 0.84 -23.02
CA PRO A 57 0.02 -0.54 -23.49
C PRO A 57 1.06 -1.42 -22.80
N GLY A 58 0.65 -2.59 -22.29
CA GLY A 58 1.59 -3.53 -21.66
C GLY A 58 0.96 -4.58 -20.75
N GLY A 59 -0.33 -4.48 -20.42
CA GLY A 59 -0.99 -5.45 -19.52
C GLY A 59 -0.46 -5.42 -18.08
N ILE A 60 0.39 -4.45 -17.75
CA ILE A 60 0.95 -4.27 -16.41
C ILE A 60 -0.17 -3.77 -15.48
N PRO A 61 -0.35 -4.38 -14.30
CA PRO A 61 -1.36 -3.92 -13.34
C PRO A 61 -1.12 -2.46 -12.93
N GLY A 62 -2.18 -1.65 -12.84
CA GLY A 62 -2.09 -0.24 -12.42
C GLY A 62 -1.36 -0.07 -11.08
N VAL A 63 -1.48 -1.04 -10.17
CA VAL A 63 -0.77 -1.07 -8.88
C VAL A 63 0.75 -1.03 -9.06
N ALA A 64 1.30 -1.70 -10.07
CA ALA A 64 2.74 -1.67 -10.32
C ALA A 64 3.21 -0.26 -10.68
N TYR A 65 2.46 0.47 -11.52
CA TYR A 65 2.75 1.87 -11.85
C TYR A 65 2.66 2.79 -10.63
N VAL A 66 1.69 2.57 -9.74
CA VAL A 66 1.57 3.34 -8.48
C VAL A 66 2.82 3.15 -7.62
N VAL A 67 3.28 1.91 -7.44
CA VAL A 67 4.49 1.60 -6.65
C VAL A 67 5.73 2.20 -7.30
N THR A 68 5.89 2.03 -8.61
CA THR A 68 7.06 2.58 -9.33
C THR A 68 7.10 4.11 -9.24
N LEU A 69 5.96 4.80 -9.44
CA LEU A 69 5.88 6.24 -9.25
C LEU A 69 6.23 6.65 -7.81
N GLY A 70 5.65 5.94 -6.83
CA GLY A 70 5.91 6.21 -5.42
C GLY A 70 7.40 6.12 -5.09
N CYS A 71 8.10 5.10 -5.60
CA CYS A 71 9.53 4.94 -5.41
C CYS A 71 10.34 6.05 -6.12
N ILE A 72 9.98 6.42 -7.35
CA ILE A 72 10.69 7.48 -8.09
C ILE A 72 10.53 8.83 -7.37
N LEU A 73 9.30 9.19 -6.98
CA LEU A 73 9.02 10.48 -6.35
C LEU A 73 9.59 10.60 -4.92
N THR A 74 9.83 9.48 -4.24
CA THR A 74 10.45 9.47 -2.91
C THR A 74 11.97 9.24 -2.93
N TYR A 75 12.56 9.02 -4.11
CA TYR A 75 13.99 8.76 -4.25
C TYR A 75 14.84 10.00 -3.89
N PRO A 76 15.91 9.85 -3.07
CA PRO A 76 16.82 10.94 -2.73
C PRO A 76 17.58 11.39 -3.99
N GLY A 77 17.16 12.52 -4.59
CA GLY A 77 17.71 13.05 -5.84
C GLY A 77 16.65 13.63 -6.78
N VAL A 78 15.36 13.33 -6.55
CA VAL A 78 14.26 13.92 -7.31
C VAL A 78 13.81 15.24 -6.65
N PRO A 79 13.60 16.33 -7.42
CA PRO A 79 13.15 17.61 -6.87
C PRO A 79 11.79 17.43 -6.16
N GLY A 80 11.73 17.84 -4.88
CA GLY A 80 10.53 17.68 -4.03
C GLY A 80 10.47 16.37 -3.23
N ALA A 81 11.42 15.44 -3.40
CA ALA A 81 11.42 14.18 -2.67
C ALA A 81 11.49 14.35 -1.14
N GLU A 82 12.25 15.34 -0.65
CA GLU A 82 12.40 15.60 0.79
C GLU A 82 11.09 16.12 1.42
N PHE A 83 10.38 16.99 0.69
CA PHE A 83 9.05 17.47 1.09
C PHE A 83 8.04 16.33 1.12
N ILE A 84 7.98 15.52 0.06
CA ILE A 84 7.09 14.35 -0.03
C ILE A 84 7.39 13.39 1.12
N ASN A 85 8.65 13.01 1.35
CA ASN A 85 9.05 12.12 2.43
C ASN A 85 8.67 12.66 3.81
N THR A 86 8.84 13.97 4.05
CA THR A 86 8.46 14.60 5.32
C THR A 86 6.95 14.53 5.56
N CYS A 87 6.14 14.78 4.53
CA CYS A 87 4.70 14.62 4.59
C CYS A 87 4.28 13.15 4.78
N MET A 88 4.95 12.21 4.11
CA MET A 88 4.68 10.76 4.22
C MET A 88 4.94 10.23 5.62
N LYS A 89 6.00 10.69 6.29
CA LYS A 89 6.32 10.27 7.68
C LYS A 89 5.22 10.60 8.68
N LYS A 90 4.35 11.56 8.37
CA LYS A 90 3.20 11.93 9.22
C LYS A 90 1.97 11.05 9.00
N VAL A 91 1.96 10.27 7.93
CA VAL A 91 0.90 9.30 7.62
C VAL A 91 1.25 7.96 8.25
N GLY A 92 0.41 7.49 9.17
CA GLY A 92 0.55 6.19 9.79
C GLY A 92 0.31 5.06 8.79
N PHE A 93 1.33 4.24 8.56
CA PHE A 93 1.26 3.08 7.67
C PHE A 93 0.14 2.10 8.06
N LEU A 94 0.01 1.81 9.35
CA LEU A 94 -1.03 0.91 9.89
C LEU A 94 -2.45 1.39 9.55
N SER A 95 -2.67 2.70 9.55
CA SER A 95 -3.95 3.33 9.24
C SER A 95 -4.35 3.17 7.77
N LEU A 96 -3.37 3.01 6.87
CA LEU A 96 -3.61 2.69 5.47
C LEU A 96 -4.00 1.21 5.28
N CYS A 97 -3.53 0.33 6.15
CA CYS A 97 -3.85 -1.10 6.10
C CYS A 97 -5.29 -1.40 6.58
N THR A 98 -5.84 -0.60 7.51
CA THR A 98 -7.15 -0.87 8.12
C THR A 98 -8.30 -1.02 7.11
N PRO A 99 -8.50 -0.11 6.14
CA PRO A 99 -9.60 -0.23 5.18
C PRO A 99 -9.42 -1.45 4.26
N ILE A 100 -8.17 -1.78 3.92
CA ILE A 100 -7.83 -2.93 3.08
C ILE A 100 -8.17 -4.23 3.82
N LEU A 101 -7.77 -4.36 5.08
CA LEU A 101 -8.08 -5.52 5.92
C LEU A 101 -9.58 -5.64 6.17
N ALA A 102 -10.28 -4.52 6.39
CA ALA A 102 -11.74 -4.53 6.56
C ALA A 102 -12.45 -5.04 5.30
N TYR A 103 -12.07 -4.54 4.13
CA TYR A 103 -12.62 -5.02 2.86
C TYR A 103 -12.30 -6.50 2.60
N ALA A 104 -11.06 -6.92 2.88
CA ALA A 104 -10.66 -8.32 2.78
C ALA A 104 -11.51 -9.21 3.70
N GLY A 105 -11.71 -8.81 4.97
CA GLY A 105 -12.55 -9.53 5.92
C GLY A 105 -14.01 -9.65 5.46
N VAL A 106 -14.61 -8.54 4.99
CA VAL A 106 -15.97 -8.55 4.43
C VAL A 106 -16.06 -9.44 3.20
N SER A 107 -15.04 -9.41 2.33
CA SER A 107 -15.02 -10.24 1.11
C SER A 107 -14.96 -11.74 1.41
N ILE A 108 -14.21 -12.14 2.45
CA ILE A 108 -14.15 -13.52 2.92
C ILE A 108 -15.46 -13.91 3.62
N GLY A 109 -16.05 -12.99 4.38
CA GLY A 109 -17.34 -13.18 5.06
C GLY A 109 -18.50 -13.55 4.13
N LYS A 110 -18.42 -13.16 2.84
CA LYS A 110 -19.42 -13.50 1.83
C LYS A 110 -19.46 -15.00 1.50
N ASP A 111 -18.32 -15.68 1.61
CA ASP A 111 -18.16 -17.10 1.23
C ASP A 111 -17.61 -17.90 2.43
N LEU A 112 -18.26 -17.75 3.59
CA LEU A 112 -17.85 -18.36 4.87
C LEU A 112 -17.78 -19.89 4.83
N ASP A 113 -18.69 -20.56 4.13
CA ASP A 113 -18.71 -22.02 4.06
C ASP A 113 -17.47 -22.58 3.32
N ALA A 114 -17.07 -21.93 2.23
CA ALA A 114 -15.85 -22.28 1.50
C ALA A 114 -14.59 -21.98 2.32
N PHE A 115 -14.61 -20.88 3.08
CA PHE A 115 -13.54 -20.52 4.00
C PHE A 115 -13.40 -21.54 5.14
N ALA A 116 -14.50 -21.99 5.74
CA ALA A 116 -14.50 -22.99 6.81
C ALA A 116 -13.90 -24.33 6.33
N HIS A 117 -14.25 -24.76 5.12
CA HIS A 117 -13.71 -26.00 4.56
C HIS A 117 -12.20 -25.90 4.25
N SER A 118 -11.71 -24.73 3.86
CA SER A 118 -10.31 -24.49 3.49
C SER A 118 -9.45 -23.88 4.61
N GLY A 119 -10.04 -23.56 5.76
CA GLY A 119 -9.44 -22.71 6.80
C GLY A 119 -8.11 -23.23 7.32
N TRP A 120 -8.00 -24.53 7.59
CA TRP A 120 -6.75 -25.15 8.03
C TRP A 120 -5.60 -24.97 7.01
N ARG A 121 -5.90 -25.08 5.71
CA ARG A 121 -4.91 -24.87 4.65
C ARG A 121 -4.47 -23.42 4.58
N ILE A 122 -5.39 -22.47 4.83
CA ILE A 122 -5.10 -21.03 4.85
C ILE A 122 -4.15 -20.67 5.99
N VAL A 123 -4.31 -21.29 7.17
CA VAL A 123 -3.41 -21.06 8.32
C VAL A 123 -1.98 -21.50 7.97
N ILE A 124 -1.81 -22.72 7.46
CA ILE A 124 -0.49 -23.23 7.05
C ILE A 124 0.11 -22.35 5.96
N LEU A 125 -0.68 -22.02 4.93
CA LEU A 125 -0.24 -21.16 3.84
C LEU A 125 0.22 -19.79 4.34
N SER A 126 -0.51 -19.19 5.29
CA SER A 126 -0.15 -17.90 5.89
C SER A 126 1.17 -17.97 6.64
N CYS A 127 1.38 -19.01 7.45
CA CYS A 127 2.66 -19.23 8.15
C CYS A 127 3.83 -19.33 7.15
N VAL A 128 3.68 -20.12 6.09
CA VAL A 128 4.72 -20.28 5.07
C VAL A 128 4.99 -18.96 4.33
N ILE A 129 3.94 -18.20 3.98
CA ILE A 129 4.08 -16.89 3.31
C ILE A 129 4.81 -15.88 4.21
N PHE A 130 4.44 -15.78 5.48
CA PHE A 130 5.08 -14.84 6.40
C PHE A 130 6.55 -15.18 6.63
N ILE A 131 6.85 -16.46 6.89
CA ILE A 131 8.23 -16.93 7.05
C ILE A 131 9.02 -16.69 5.77
N GLY A 132 8.48 -17.06 4.61
CA GLY A 132 9.16 -16.91 3.33
C GLY A 132 9.44 -15.45 2.96
N THR A 133 8.46 -14.56 3.16
CA THR A 133 8.63 -13.13 2.85
C THR A 133 9.64 -12.47 3.79
N TYR A 134 9.57 -12.79 5.09
CA TYR A 134 10.53 -12.27 6.07
C TYR A 134 11.94 -12.77 5.81
N LEU A 135 12.12 -14.10 5.66
CA LEU A 135 13.42 -14.71 5.46
C LEU A 135 14.04 -14.30 4.11
N GLY A 136 13.25 -14.26 3.04
CA GLY A 136 13.70 -13.77 1.74
C GLY A 136 14.18 -12.33 1.80
N SER A 137 13.42 -11.44 2.45
CA SER A 137 13.82 -10.04 2.65
C SER A 137 15.09 -9.91 3.49
N ALA A 138 15.21 -10.72 4.55
CA ALA A 138 16.39 -10.74 5.42
C ALA A 138 17.65 -11.20 4.68
N ILE A 139 17.56 -12.25 3.85
CA ILE A 139 18.68 -12.75 3.05
C ILE A 139 19.14 -11.67 2.06
N ILE A 140 18.20 -11.03 1.34
CA ILE A 140 18.53 -9.96 0.39
C ILE A 140 19.24 -8.80 1.12
N ALA A 141 18.69 -8.37 2.27
CA ALA A 141 19.30 -7.33 3.08
C ALA A 141 20.71 -7.72 3.55
N GLN A 142 20.90 -8.95 4.05
CA GLN A 142 22.19 -9.44 4.51
C GLN A 142 23.22 -9.48 3.38
N VAL A 143 22.84 -9.94 2.20
CA VAL A 143 23.72 -9.97 1.03
C VAL A 143 24.13 -8.56 0.64
N ILE A 144 23.18 -7.64 0.48
CA ILE A 144 23.46 -6.24 0.08
C ILE A 144 24.34 -5.54 1.12
N LEU A 145 24.00 -5.65 2.40
CA LEU A 145 24.75 -4.97 3.47
C LEU A 145 26.18 -5.52 3.60
N LYS A 146 26.38 -6.83 3.35
CA LYS A 146 27.72 -7.44 3.28
C LYS A 146 28.52 -6.96 2.07
N TYR A 147 27.89 -6.80 0.91
CA TYR A 147 28.53 -6.19 -0.26
C TYR A 147 28.91 -4.73 -0.02
N LEU A 148 28.12 -3.99 0.76
CA LEU A 148 28.39 -2.60 1.15
C LEU A 148 29.36 -2.46 2.33
N GLY A 149 29.79 -3.57 2.95
CA GLY A 149 30.72 -3.58 4.08
C GLY A 149 30.16 -3.00 5.38
N GLN A 150 28.83 -2.92 5.52
CA GLN A 150 28.18 -2.44 6.76
C GLN A 150 27.98 -3.54 7.81
N ILE A 151 28.25 -4.81 7.45
CA ILE A 151 28.29 -6.03 8.28
C ILE A 151 29.21 -7.05 7.61
#